data_AF-A7EVH1-F1
#
_entry.id   AF-A7EVH1-F1
#
_cell.length_a   1.000
_cell.length_b   1.000
_cell.length_c   1.000
_cell.angle_alpha   90.00
_cell.angle_beta   90.00
_cell.angle_gamma   90.00
#
_symmetry.space_group_name_H-M   'P 1'
#
loop_
_entity.id
_entity.type
_entity.pdbx_description
1 polymer ?
#
loop_
_entity_poly.entity_id
_entity_poly.type
_entity_poly.pdbx_seq_one_letter_code
_entity_poly.pdbx_strand_id
1 'polypeptide(L)'
;MADTRFKLNTGAEIPALGLGTWQSEPGEVAKAVAYALSIGYKHIDCAYVYGNEDEVGQGLKEAFASGIKREDIFITTKLWCTYHTRVEEALDKSLKSLGLDYVDLYLMHWPVPMNPNG
;
A
#
# COMPACT_ATOMS: atom_id res chain seq x y z
N MET A 1 9.99 3.03 -18.67
CA MET A 1 8.69 2.85 -17.98
C MET A 1 8.12 4.23 -17.68
N ALA A 2 6.90 4.33 -17.15
CA ALA A 2 6.28 5.61 -16.82
C ALA A 2 7.03 6.31 -15.68
N ASP A 3 8.06 7.10 -16.01
CA ASP A 3 8.80 7.96 -15.06
C ASP A 3 8.06 9.27 -14.76
N THR A 4 6.84 9.46 -15.28
CA THR A 4 6.01 10.61 -14.95
C THR A 4 5.68 10.58 -13.45
N ARG A 5 6.01 11.68 -12.77
CA ARG A 5 5.74 11.89 -11.35
C ARG A 5 5.01 13.19 -11.14
N PHE A 6 4.22 13.27 -10.07
CA PHE A 6 3.55 14.49 -9.63
C PHE A 6 4.08 14.91 -8.28
N LYS A 7 4.33 16.21 -8.11
CA LYS A 7 4.76 16.77 -6.83
C LYS A 7 3.55 17.03 -5.93
N LEU A 8 3.57 16.43 -4.74
CA LEU A 8 2.57 16.66 -3.69
C LEU A 8 2.88 17.97 -2.95
N ASN A 9 1.90 18.49 -2.21
CA ASN A 9 2.07 19.72 -1.41
C ASN A 9 3.12 19.58 -0.28
N THR A 10 3.44 18.35 0.12
CA THR A 10 4.52 18.02 1.07
C THR A 10 5.91 18.11 0.46
N GLY A 11 6.01 18.24 -0.87
CA GLY A 11 7.26 18.15 -1.62
C GLY A 11 7.64 16.73 -2.05
N ALA A 12 6.95 15.69 -1.56
CA ALA A 12 7.13 14.32 -2.03
C ALA A 12 6.67 14.15 -3.49
N GLU A 13 7.21 13.16 -4.18
CA GLU A 13 6.84 12.82 -5.56
C GLU A 13 6.09 11.50 -5.62
N ILE A 14 4.87 11.52 -6.17
CA ILE A 14 4.07 10.32 -6.40
C ILE A 14 4.20 9.86 -7.86
N PRO A 15 4.47 8.57 -8.14
CA PRO A 15 4.43 8.05 -9.51
C PRO A 15 3.02 8.13 -10.10
N ALA A 16 2.93 8.60 -11.35
CA ALA A 16 1.65 8.82 -12.05
C ALA A 16 0.85 7.54 -12.30
N LEU A 17 1.54 6.39 -12.34
CA LEU A 17 0.95 5.08 -12.52
C LEU A 17 1.30 4.19 -11.32
N GLY A 18 0.28 3.56 -10.73
CA GLY A 18 0.42 2.60 -9.66
C GLY A 18 -0.41 1.34 -9.89
N LEU A 19 -0.05 0.26 -9.20
CA LEU A 19 -0.80 -0.98 -9.17
C LEU A 19 -1.84 -0.91 -8.05
N GLY A 20 -3.14 -0.96 -8.41
CA GLY A 20 -4.22 -1.14 -7.45
C GLY A 20 -4.40 -2.62 -7.10
N THR A 21 -4.66 -2.91 -5.82
CA THR A 21 -4.73 -4.30 -5.31
C THR A 21 -6.14 -4.75 -4.90
N TRP A 22 -7.16 -3.92 -5.10
CA TRP A 22 -8.55 -4.32 -4.82
C TRP A 22 -9.02 -5.42 -5.78
N GLN A 23 -9.73 -6.42 -5.26
CA GLN A 23 -10.24 -7.59 -5.98
C GLN A 23 -9.18 -8.51 -6.61
N SER A 24 -7.91 -8.38 -6.24
CA SER A 24 -6.93 -9.43 -6.56
C SER A 24 -7.30 -10.71 -5.82
N GLU A 25 -7.35 -11.83 -6.53
CA GLU A 25 -7.69 -13.12 -5.95
C GLU A 25 -6.66 -13.54 -4.88
N PRO A 26 -7.06 -14.30 -3.84
CA PRO A 26 -6.14 -14.84 -2.86
C PRO A 26 -5.01 -15.64 -3.51
N GLY A 27 -3.77 -15.35 -3.13
CA GLY A 27 -2.57 -15.98 -3.68
C GLY A 27 -2.06 -15.39 -5.00
N GLU A 28 -2.76 -14.42 -5.58
CA GLU A 28 -2.32 -13.73 -6.81
C GLU A 28 -1.64 -12.39 -6.54
N VAL A 29 -2.05 -11.65 -5.50
CA VAL A 29 -1.57 -10.27 -5.29
C VAL A 29 -0.07 -10.23 -4.98
N ALA A 30 0.46 -11.21 -4.24
CA ALA A 30 1.91 -11.30 -3.97
C ALA A 30 2.72 -11.34 -5.28
N LYS A 31 2.29 -12.20 -6.22
CA LYS A 31 2.91 -12.33 -7.55
C LYS A 31 2.72 -11.06 -8.38
N ALA A 32 1.53 -10.46 -8.34
CA ALA A 32 1.24 -9.24 -9.07
C ALA A 32 2.12 -8.07 -8.60
N VAL A 33 2.29 -7.91 -7.28
CA VAL A 33 3.16 -6.88 -6.68
C VAL A 33 4.61 -7.11 -7.06
N ALA A 34 5.14 -8.32 -6.83
CA ALA A 34 6.53 -8.65 -7.18
C ALA A 34 6.79 -8.44 -8.68
N TYR A 35 5.88 -8.89 -9.54
CA TYR A 35 6.00 -8.73 -10.98
C TYR A 35 5.93 -7.25 -11.40
N ALA A 36 4.94 -6.49 -10.92
CA ALA A 36 4.80 -5.08 -11.24
C ALA A 36 6.06 -4.29 -10.87
N LEU A 37 6.63 -4.54 -9.69
CA LEU A 37 7.88 -3.92 -9.26
C LEU A 37 9.07 -4.38 -10.12
N SER A 38 9.13 -5.65 -10.53
CA SER A 38 10.19 -6.17 -11.41
C SER A 38 10.17 -5.54 -12.81
N ILE A 39 8.98 -5.17 -13.30
CA ILE A 39 8.80 -4.43 -14.55
C ILE A 39 8.71 -2.90 -14.31
N GLY A 40 9.13 -2.48 -13.11
CA GLY A 40 9.37 -1.13 -12.60
C GLY A 40 8.16 -0.18 -12.55
N TYR A 41 7.01 -0.73 -12.16
CA TYR A 41 6.12 0.05 -11.31
C TYR A 41 6.87 0.53 -10.07
N LYS A 42 6.54 1.74 -9.62
CA LYS A 42 7.12 2.33 -8.41
C LYS A 42 6.05 2.76 -7.41
N HIS A 43 4.78 2.40 -7.64
CA HIS A 43 3.66 2.78 -6.77
C HIS A 43 2.71 1.61 -6.61
N ILE A 44 2.44 1.22 -5.37
CA ILE A 44 1.46 0.20 -4.99
C ILE A 44 0.37 0.85 -4.13
N ASP A 45 -0.89 0.63 -4.51
CA ASP A 45 -2.07 1.08 -3.77
C ASP A 45 -2.76 -0.11 -3.07
N CYS A 46 -2.83 0.00 -1.75
CA CYS A 46 -3.39 -0.99 -0.82
C CYS A 46 -4.54 -0.37 -0.03
N ALA A 47 -5.24 -1.20 0.75
CA ALA A 47 -6.10 -0.73 1.83
C ALA A 47 -6.34 -1.87 2.83
N TYR A 48 -6.48 -1.53 4.11
CA TYR A 48 -6.84 -2.49 5.16
C TYR A 48 -8.04 -3.37 4.79
N VAL A 49 -9.11 -2.75 4.27
CA VAL A 49 -10.36 -3.45 3.97
C VAL A 49 -10.28 -4.40 2.76
N TYR A 50 -9.23 -4.31 1.93
CA TYR A 50 -9.06 -5.26 0.82
C TYR A 50 -8.70 -6.65 1.32
N GLY A 51 -8.26 -6.79 2.58
CA GLY A 51 -8.01 -8.07 3.22
C GLY A 51 -6.79 -8.81 2.67
N ASN A 52 -5.91 -8.11 1.95
CA ASN A 52 -4.78 -8.72 1.24
C ASN A 52 -3.43 -8.02 1.49
N GLU A 53 -3.33 -7.15 2.50
CA GLU A 53 -2.08 -6.46 2.84
C GLU A 53 -0.94 -7.43 3.22
N ASP A 54 -1.25 -8.58 3.84
CA ASP A 54 -0.25 -9.61 4.15
C ASP A 54 0.40 -10.19 2.88
N GLU A 55 -0.39 -10.42 1.84
CA GLU A 55 0.12 -10.92 0.56
C GLU A 55 0.85 -9.84 -0.23
N VAL A 56 0.40 -8.58 -0.14
CA VAL A 56 1.19 -7.45 -0.65
C VAL A 56 2.55 -7.40 0.04
N GLY A 57 2.60 -7.55 1.36
CA GLY A 57 3.85 -7.60 2.13
C GLY A 57 4.79 -8.72 1.67
N GLN A 58 4.25 -9.89 1.30
CA GLN A 58 5.04 -10.97 0.69
C GLN A 58 5.64 -10.54 -0.66
N GLY A 59 4.85 -9.93 -1.55
CA GLY A 59 5.34 -9.42 -2.83
C GLY A 59 6.40 -8.32 -2.67
N LEU A 60 6.23 -7.42 -1.69
CA LEU A 60 7.23 -6.41 -1.34
C LEU A 60 8.53 -7.04 -0.85
N LYS A 61 8.44 -8.05 0.00
CA LYS A 61 9.61 -8.79 0.51
C LYS A 61 10.39 -9.47 -0.63
N GLU A 62 9.71 -10.08 -1.59
CA GLU A 62 10.34 -10.65 -2.79
C GLU A 62 11.02 -9.58 -3.64
N ALA A 63 10.34 -8.45 -3.86
CA ALA A 63 10.90 -7.31 -4.58
C ALA A 63 12.17 -6.76 -3.90
N PHE A 64 12.17 -6.62 -2.58
CA PHE A 64 13.35 -6.18 -1.83
C PHE A 64 14.49 -7.18 -1.90
N ALA A 65 14.20 -8.48 -1.83
CA ALA A 65 15.19 -9.53 -2.02
C ALA A 65 15.81 -9.51 -3.43
N SER A 66 15.09 -8.98 -4.43
CA SER A 66 15.60 -8.78 -5.80
C SER A 66 16.43 -7.50 -6.00
N GLY A 67 16.59 -6.69 -4.95
CA GLY A 67 17.42 -5.48 -4.95
C GLY A 67 16.66 -4.16 -5.12
N ILE A 68 15.33 -4.19 -5.17
CA ILE A 68 14.52 -2.96 -5.13
C ILE A 68 14.61 -2.36 -3.73
N LYS A 69 14.87 -1.06 -3.63
CA LYS A 69 14.98 -0.39 -2.33
C LYS A 69 13.63 0.15 -1.88
N ARG A 70 13.41 0.21 -0.57
CA ARG A 70 12.17 0.72 0.00
C ARG A 70 11.94 2.19 -0.36
N GLU A 71 12.99 3.00 -0.38
CA GLU A 71 12.93 4.42 -0.73
C GLU A 71 12.65 4.70 -2.22
N ASP A 72 12.79 3.69 -3.10
CA ASP A 72 12.54 3.84 -4.54
C ASP A 72 11.07 3.63 -4.94
N ILE A 73 10.25 3.16 -4.00
CA ILE A 73 8.83 2.85 -4.22
C ILE A 73 7.92 3.67 -3.30
N PHE A 74 6.71 3.94 -3.78
CA PHE A 74 5.67 4.70 -3.12
C PHE A 74 4.53 3.76 -2.71
N ILE A 75 4.26 3.64 -1.41
CA ILE A 75 3.22 2.77 -0.87
C ILE A 75 2.08 3.62 -0.31
N THR A 76 0.87 3.34 -0.80
CA THR A 76 -0.38 3.93 -0.30
C THR A 76 -1.19 2.87 0.43
N THR A 77 -1.68 3.17 1.63
CA THR A 77 -2.76 2.37 2.26
C THR A 77 -3.84 3.29 2.87
N LYS A 78 -4.92 2.71 3.36
CA LYS A 78 -6.15 3.44 3.71
C LYS A 78 -6.74 2.99 5.04
N LEU A 79 -7.06 3.96 5.89
CA LEU A 79 -7.79 3.80 7.14
C LEU A 79 -9.24 3.39 6.86
N TRP A 80 -9.67 2.25 7.39
CA TRP A 80 -11.05 1.80 7.27
C TRP A 80 -11.99 2.47 8.29
N CYS A 81 -13.27 2.55 7.93
CA CYS A 81 -14.31 3.30 8.63
C CYS A 81 -14.49 2.92 10.12
N THR A 82 -14.26 1.65 10.48
CA THR A 82 -14.39 1.14 11.87
C THR A 82 -13.20 1.52 12.76
N TYR A 83 -12.18 2.18 12.20
CA TYR A 83 -10.97 2.60 12.91
C TYR A 83 -10.79 4.13 12.95
N HIS A 84 -11.78 4.94 12.55
CA HIS A 84 -11.66 6.41 12.58
C HIS A 84 -11.30 6.97 13.97
N THR A 85 -11.62 6.26 15.06
CA THR A 85 -11.25 6.64 16.44
C THR A 85 -9.99 5.93 16.97
N ARG A 86 -9.38 5.04 16.19
CA ARG A 86 -8.26 4.16 16.57
C ARG A 86 -7.23 4.10 15.44
N VAL A 87 -6.86 5.29 14.95
CA VAL A 87 -6.06 5.46 13.73
C VAL A 87 -4.68 4.81 13.85
N GLU A 88 -4.01 4.99 14.99
CA GLU A 88 -2.70 4.40 15.27
C GLU A 88 -2.76 2.86 15.25
N GLU A 89 -3.76 2.27 15.92
CA GLU A 89 -3.98 0.81 15.91
C GLU A 89 -4.16 0.26 14.47
N ALA A 90 -4.89 0.99 13.62
CA ALA A 90 -5.11 0.58 12.24
C ALA A 90 -3.86 0.71 11.38
N LEU A 91 -3.09 1.79 11.56
CA LEU A 91 -1.84 1.98 10.84
C LEU A 91 -0.81 0.92 11.23
N ASP A 92 -0.67 0.62 12.52
CA ASP A 92 0.22 -0.44 13.03
C ASP A 92 -0.12 -1.81 12.43
N LYS A 93 -1.43 -2.12 12.32
CA LYS A 93 -1.91 -3.33 11.67
C LYS A 93 -1.47 -3.39 10.20
N SER A 94 -1.71 -2.32 9.44
CA SER A 94 -1.31 -2.26 8.03
C SER A 94 0.21 -2.32 7.85
N LEU A 95 0.99 -1.59 8.66
CA LEU A 95 2.46 -1.64 8.62
C LEU A 95 2.99 -3.04 8.91
N LYS A 96 2.44 -3.71 9.92
CA LYS A 96 2.80 -5.09 10.24
C LYS A 96 2.49 -6.05 9.10
N SER A 97 1.30 -5.97 8.51
CA SER A 97 0.89 -6.82 7.39
C SER A 97 1.74 -6.59 6.14
N LEU A 98 2.04 -5.33 5.82
CA LEU A 98 2.90 -4.96 4.69
C LEU A 98 4.39 -5.25 4.96
N GLY A 99 4.79 -5.47 6.21
CA GLY A 99 6.19 -5.65 6.60
C GLY A 99 7.03 -4.39 6.43
N LEU A 100 6.46 -3.21 6.73
CA LEU A 100 7.08 -1.91 6.53
C LEU A 100 7.14 -1.10 7.83
N ASP A 101 8.12 -0.19 7.91
CA ASP A 101 8.22 0.78 9.02
C ASP A 101 7.42 2.07 8.74
N TYR A 102 7.12 2.37 7.48
CA TYR A 102 6.33 3.52 7.06
C TYR A 102 5.61 3.29 5.72
N VAL A 103 4.55 4.07 5.49
CA VAL A 103 3.90 4.24 4.18
C VAL A 103 4.09 5.67 3.69
N ASP A 104 4.12 5.85 2.38
CA ASP A 104 4.33 7.17 1.75
C ASP A 104 3.05 8.01 1.77
N LEU A 105 1.89 7.34 1.76
CA LEU A 105 0.58 7.99 1.83
C LEU A 105 -0.42 7.12 2.63
N TYR A 106 -1.09 7.76 3.59
CA TYR A 106 -2.18 7.15 4.35
C TYR A 106 -3.46 7.95 4.18
N LEU A 107 -4.52 7.30 3.67
CA LEU A 107 -5.77 7.97 3.31
C LEU A 107 -6.91 7.58 4.25
N MET A 108 -7.82 8.52 4.57
CA MET A 108 -9.16 8.11 5.00
C MET A 108 -9.87 7.45 3.81
N HIS A 109 -10.22 6.17 3.93
CA HIS A 109 -10.80 5.43 2.81
C HIS A 109 -12.19 5.97 2.44
N TRP A 110 -12.99 6.31 3.45
CA TRP A 110 -14.30 6.91 3.29
C TRP A 110 -14.52 8.00 4.34
N PRO A 111 -15.40 8.99 4.09
CA PRO A 111 -15.64 10.08 5.03
C PRO A 111 -16.57 9.68 6.19
N VAL A 112 -17.17 8.49 6.17
CA VAL A 112 -18.20 8.08 7.12
C VAL A 112 -17.63 7.10 8.16
N PRO A 113 -17.59 7.45 9.46
CA PRO A 113 -17.20 6.50 10.49
C PRO A 113 -18.25 5.39 10.64
N MET A 114 -17.80 4.17 10.90
CA MET A 114 -18.66 3.01 11.17
C MET A 114 -18.48 2.55 12.63
N ASN A 115 -19.36 1.66 13.10
CA ASN A 115 -19.26 1.08 14.45
C ASN A 115 -17.87 0.45 14.67
N PRO A 116 -17.11 0.87 15.70
CA PRO A 116 -15.78 0.31 15.98
C PRO A 116 -15.76 -1.20 16.26
N ASN A 117 -16.91 -1.78 16.61
CA ASN A 117 -17.04 -3.20 16.95
C ASN A 117 -17.50 -4.09 15.77
N GLY A 118 -17.62 -3.53 14.56
CA GLY A 118 -18.23 -4.20 13.40
C GLY A 118 -19.76 -4.21 13.47
#